data_AF-A0A3E0CLI7-F1
#
_entry.id   AF-A0A3E0CLI7-F1
#
_cell.length_a   1.000
_cell.length_b   1.000
_cell.length_c   1.000
_cell.angle_alpha   90.00
_cell.angle_beta   90.00
_cell.angle_gamma   90.00
#
_symmetry.space_group_name_H-M   'P 1'
#
loop_
_entity.id
_entity.type
_entity.pdbx_description
1 polymer ?
#
loop_
_entity_poly.entity_id
_entity_poly.type
_entity_poly.pdbx_seq_one_letter_code
_entity_poly.pdbx_strand_id
1 'polypeptide(L)'
;MMRGELLSVAEIARLLNVSPGYVRKRLMRKHVLSPIIVRRGRKYALRAKAEDYSKKRSKIERRALRELAIVSQEAELYEKTKAGISRC
;
A
#
# COMPACT_ATOMS: atom_id res chain seq x y z
N MET A 1 14.88 20.98 -16.90
CA MET A 1 14.80 19.75 -16.06
C MET A 1 14.61 20.19 -14.61
N MET A 2 13.39 20.06 -14.08
CA MET A 2 13.07 20.50 -12.71
C MET A 2 13.58 19.48 -11.67
N ARG A 3 14.26 19.97 -10.62
CA ARG A 3 14.74 19.16 -9.49
C ARG A 3 13.52 18.63 -8.71
N GLY A 4 13.40 17.32 -8.54
CA GLY A 4 12.43 16.70 -7.60
C GLY A 4 11.44 15.69 -8.19
N GLU A 5 11.40 15.51 -9.52
CA GLU A 5 10.50 14.54 -10.15
C GLU A 5 10.98 13.09 -10.11
N LEU A 6 12.28 12.87 -9.90
CA LEU A 6 12.88 11.54 -9.89
C LEU A 6 13.29 11.16 -8.47
N LEU A 7 12.76 10.05 -8.00
CA LEU A 7 13.10 9.47 -6.73
C LEU A 7 14.02 8.27 -6.92
N SER A 8 15.10 8.25 -6.16
CA SER A 8 15.93 7.07 -5.98
C SER A 8 15.17 5.97 -5.24
N VAL A 9 15.67 4.75 -5.31
CA VAL A 9 15.14 3.60 -4.55
C VAL A 9 14.99 3.91 -3.06
N ALA A 10 15.94 4.64 -2.46
CA ALA A 10 15.91 4.97 -1.03
C ALA A 10 14.81 5.99 -0.69
N GLU A 11 14.60 6.98 -1.56
CA GLU A 11 13.53 7.96 -1.39
C GLU A 11 12.15 7.32 -1.57
N ILE A 12 12.00 6.43 -2.54
CA ILE A 12 10.76 5.65 -2.74
C ILE A 12 10.49 4.77 -1.53
N ALA A 13 11.52 4.10 -1.00
CA ALA A 13 11.40 3.25 0.18
C ALA A 13 10.88 4.04 1.40
N ARG A 14 11.42 5.24 1.64
CA ARG A 14 10.94 6.14 2.70
C ARG A 14 9.52 6.63 2.44
N LEU A 15 9.21 7.07 1.22
CA LEU A 15 7.87 7.55 0.86
C LEU A 15 6.78 6.51 1.08
N LEU A 16 7.09 5.24 0.81
CA LEU A 16 6.15 4.13 0.92
C LEU A 16 6.25 3.39 2.27
N ASN A 17 7.17 3.78 3.15
CA ASN A 17 7.50 3.08 4.39
C ASN A 17 7.76 1.56 4.17
N VAL A 18 8.56 1.22 3.16
CA VAL A 18 8.92 -0.17 2.81
C VAL A 18 10.43 -0.35 2.71
N SER A 19 10.90 -1.59 2.69
CA SER A 19 12.32 -1.87 2.48
C SER A 19 12.79 -1.51 1.05
N PRO A 20 14.03 -1.03 0.87
CA PRO A 20 14.62 -0.82 -0.45
C PRO A 20 14.63 -2.08 -1.33
N GLY A 21 14.76 -3.26 -0.70
CA GLY A 21 14.69 -4.56 -1.38
C GLY A 21 13.32 -4.82 -2.00
N TYR A 22 12.24 -4.45 -1.29
CA TYR A 22 10.88 -4.54 -1.82
C TYR A 22 10.72 -3.63 -3.04
N VAL A 23 11.19 -2.38 -2.97
CA VAL A 23 11.14 -1.45 -4.11
C VAL A 23 11.84 -2.05 -5.34
N ARG A 24 13.06 -2.58 -5.20
CA ARG A 24 13.79 -3.17 -6.33
C ARG A 24 13.11 -4.42 -6.89
N LYS A 25 12.82 -5.39 -6.02
CA LYS A 25 12.35 -6.73 -6.42
C LYS A 25 10.89 -6.76 -6.85
N ARG A 26 10.04 -5.92 -6.25
CA ARG A 26 8.59 -5.95 -6.46
C ARG A 26 8.08 -4.74 -7.24
N LEU A 27 8.56 -3.53 -6.97
CA LEU A 27 8.01 -2.33 -7.60
C LEU A 27 8.70 -2.00 -8.93
N MET A 28 10.02 -2.14 -8.99
CA MET A 28 10.79 -1.86 -10.19
C MET A 28 10.83 -3.05 -11.16
N ARG A 29 11.22 -4.25 -10.69
CA ARG A 29 11.33 -5.43 -11.57
C ARG A 29 10.01 -5.85 -12.21
N LYS A 30 8.88 -5.64 -11.55
CA LYS A 30 7.54 -5.94 -12.08
C LYS A 30 6.89 -4.77 -12.81
N HIS A 31 7.65 -3.73 -13.16
CA HIS A 31 7.18 -2.56 -13.92
C HIS A 31 6.04 -1.77 -13.25
N VAL A 32 5.85 -1.89 -11.93
CA VAL A 32 4.82 -1.13 -11.19
C VAL A 32 5.10 0.36 -11.20
N LEU A 33 6.39 0.75 -11.13
CA LEU A 33 6.83 2.15 -11.15
C LEU A 33 7.45 2.55 -12.49
N SER A 34 7.02 1.93 -13.59
CA SER A 34 7.52 2.25 -14.93
C SER A 34 7.06 3.67 -15.36
N PRO A 35 7.91 4.46 -16.06
CA PRO A 35 9.26 4.14 -16.53
C PRO A 35 10.34 4.26 -15.45
N ILE A 36 11.36 3.38 -15.54
CA ILE A 36 12.56 3.43 -14.69
C ILE A 36 13.68 4.12 -15.46
N ILE A 37 14.23 5.18 -14.87
CA ILE A 37 15.36 5.91 -15.44
C ILE A 37 16.64 5.43 -14.77
N VAL A 38 17.64 5.08 -15.56
CA VAL A 38 18.97 4.70 -15.05
C VAL A 38 19.94 5.85 -15.30
N ARG A 39 20.57 6.36 -14.24
CA ARG A 39 21.61 7.39 -14.31
C ARG A 39 22.78 6.98 -13.43
N ARG A 40 24.00 6.95 -14.01
CA ARG A 40 25.25 6.58 -13.30
C ARG A 40 25.13 5.26 -12.52
N GLY A 41 24.54 4.23 -13.13
CA GLY A 41 24.32 2.92 -12.51
C GLY A 41 23.23 2.87 -11.43
N ARG A 42 22.57 3.98 -11.11
CA ARG A 42 21.48 4.06 -10.13
C ARG A 42 20.13 4.10 -10.82
N LYS A 43 19.14 3.42 -10.25
CA LYS A 43 17.76 3.38 -10.74
C LYS A 43 16.90 4.43 -10.05
N TYR A 44 16.10 5.13 -10.84
CA TYR A 44 15.18 6.18 -10.42
C TYR A 44 13.79 5.89 -11.00
N ALA A 45 12.75 6.32 -10.29
CA ALA A 45 11.39 6.31 -10.81
C ALA A 45 10.76 7.70 -10.64
N LEU A 46 9.71 7.97 -11.40
CA LEU A 46 8.96 9.22 -11.28
C LEU A 46 8.23 9.26 -9.92
N ARG A 47 8.33 10.41 -9.25
CA ARG A 47 7.66 10.71 -7.98
C ARG A 47 6.15 10.50 -8.09
N ALA A 48 5.53 11.03 -9.14
CA ALA A 48 4.10 10.89 -9.39
C ALA A 48 3.66 9.41 -9.39
N LYS A 49 4.43 8.52 -10.02
CA LYS A 49 4.12 7.07 -10.04
C LYS A 49 4.21 6.44 -8.65
N ALA A 50 5.19 6.85 -7.85
CA ALA A 50 5.32 6.36 -6.47
C ALA A 50 4.17 6.85 -5.58
N GLU A 51 3.75 8.10 -5.74
CA GLU A 51 2.61 8.68 -5.03
C GLU A 51 1.27 8.03 -5.44
N ASP A 52 1.07 7.80 -6.74
CA ASP A 52 -0.10 7.07 -7.25
C ASP A 52 -0.19 5.65 -6.69
N TYR A 53 0.95 4.96 -6.63
CA TYR A 53 1.03 3.64 -6.00
C TYR A 53 0.63 3.70 -4.52
N SER A 54 1.12 4.69 -3.78
CA SER A 54 0.80 4.90 -2.36
C SER A 54 -0.71 5.13 -2.14
N LYS A 55 -1.30 6.03 -2.93
CA LYS A 55 -2.74 6.34 -2.87
C LYS A 55 -3.58 5.09 -3.16
N LYS A 56 -3.21 4.32 -4.20
CA LYS A 56 -3.90 3.08 -4.54
C LYS A 56 -3.83 2.06 -3.42
N ARG A 57 -2.67 1.88 -2.78
CA ARG A 57 -2.52 0.95 -1.65
C ARG A 57 -3.30 1.39 -0.42
N SER A 58 -3.24 2.67 -0.08
CA SER A 58 -3.99 3.24 1.04
C SER A 58 -5.51 3.05 0.87
N LYS A 59 -6.02 3.16 -0.37
CA LYS A 59 -7.44 2.92 -0.65
C LYS A 59 -7.84 1.46 -0.41
N ILE A 60 -6.99 0.51 -0.80
CA ILE A 60 -7.23 -0.92 -0.59
C ILE A 60 -7.19 -1.26 0.90
N GLU A 61 -6.19 -0.75 1.62
CA GLU A 61 -6.05 -0.95 3.05
C GLU A 61 -7.27 -0.42 3.82
N ARG A 62 -7.69 0.82 3.55
CA ARG A 62 -8.89 1.40 4.15
C ARG A 62 -10.14 0.59 3.85
N ARG A 63 -10.26 0.04 2.64
CA ARG A 63 -11.40 -0.81 2.28
C ARG A 63 -11.39 -2.12 3.06
N ALA A 64 -10.25 -2.80 3.12
CA ALA A 64 -10.10 -4.04 3.89
C ALA A 64 -10.40 -3.83 5.38
N LEU A 65 -9.91 -2.73 5.96
CA LEU A 65 -10.20 -2.39 7.35
C LEU A 65 -11.71 -2.14 7.59
N ARG A 66 -12.40 -1.49 6.66
CA ARG A 66 -13.86 -1.31 6.75
C ARG A 66 -14.61 -2.63 6.65
N GLU A 67 -14.22 -3.50 5.73
CA GLU A 67 -14.83 -4.82 5.57
C GLU A 67 -14.63 -5.68 6.83
N LEU A 68 -13.42 -5.66 7.42
CA LEU A 68 -13.15 -6.33 8.70
C LEU A 68 -13.97 -5.77 9.86
N ALA A 69 -14.16 -4.45 9.92
CA ALA A 69 -14.97 -3.82 10.96
C ALA A 69 -16.44 -4.24 10.86
N ILE A 70 -17.00 -4.31 9.65
CA ILE A 70 -18.38 -4.77 9.43
C ILE A 70 -18.54 -6.22 9.88
N VAL A 71 -17.66 -7.12 9.44
CA VAL A 71 -17.69 -8.54 9.83
C VAL A 71 -17.58 -8.71 11.34
N SER A 72 -16.71 -7.92 11.99
CA SER A 72 -16.56 -7.97 13.46
C SER A 72 -17.83 -7.51 14.18
N GLN A 73 -18.48 -6.46 13.69
CA GLN A 73 -19.74 -5.96 14.24
C GLN A 73 -20.88 -6.98 14.06
N GLU A 74 -20.98 -7.62 12.91
CA GLU A 74 -21.96 -8.69 12.66
C GLU A 74 -21.73 -9.91 13.56
N ALA A 75 -20.47 -10.31 13.76
CA ALA A 75 -20.12 -11.39 14.67
C ALA A 75 -20.54 -11.06 16.13
N GLU A 76 -20.30 -9.83 16.59
CA GLU A 76 -20.77 -9.38 17.90
C GLU A 76 -22.31 -9.43 18.04
N LEU A 77 -23.05 -9.07 16.97
CA LEU A 77 -24.51 -9.15 16.96
C LEU A 77 -25.01 -10.59 16.99
N TYR A 78 -24.34 -11.50 16.29
CA TYR A 78 -24.65 -12.93 16.33
C TYR A 78 -24.44 -13.53 17.72
N GLU A 79 -23.32 -13.23 18.38
CA GLU A 79 -23.07 -13.71 19.74
C GLU A 79 -24.10 -13.15 20.75
N LYS A 80 -24.51 -11.88 20.61
CA LYS A 80 -25.57 -11.29 21.44
C LYS A 80 -26.93 -11.96 21.24
N THR A 81 -27.31 -12.25 20.00
CA THR A 81 -28.59 -12.92 19.70
C THR A 81 -28.60 -14.38 20.14
N LYS A 82 -27.49 -15.11 19.95
CA LYS A 82 -27.32 -16.48 20.45
C LYS A 82 -27.36 -16.55 21.99
N ALA A 83 -26.74 -15.59 22.68
CA ALA A 83 -26.80 -15.48 24.13
C ALA A 83 -28.21 -15.13 24.65
N GLY A 84 -29.01 -14.40 23.86
CA GLY A 84 -30.42 -14.13 24.16
C GLY A 84 -31.32 -15.36 24.01
N ILE A 85 -31.02 -16.25 23.06
CA ILE A 85 -31.78 -17.49 22.83
C ILE A 85 -31.45 -18.57 23.88
N SER A 86 -30.24 -18.58 24.44
CA SER A 86 -29.81 -19.54 25.47
C SER A 86 -30.30 -19.22 26.90
N ARG A 87 -31.05 -18.13 27.12
CA ARG A 87 -31.57 -17.71 28.43
C ARG A 87 -33.05 -18.07 28.67
N CYS A 88 -33.62 -18.95 27.85
CA CYS A 88 -34.96 -19.50 28.03
C CYS A 88 -34.90 -20.96 28.50
#